data_AF-A0A6G1RMV9-F1
#
_entry.id   AF-A0A6G1RMV9-F1
#
_cell.length_a   1.000
_cell.length_b   1.000
_cell.length_c   1.000
_cell.angle_alpha   90.00
_cell.angle_beta   90.00
_cell.angle_gamma   90.00
#
_symmetry.space_group_name_H-M   'P 1'
#
loop_
_entity.id
_entity.type
_entity.pdbx_description
1 polymer ?
#
loop_
_entity_poly.entity_id
_entity_poly.type
_entity_poly.pdbx_seq_one_letter_code
_entity_poly.pdbx_strand_id
1 'polypeptide(L)'
;SANKFGMKDLRVQTFSIHFGFKNKFSASDIVYATASLMENIEKEGPETTNFIKALDSLSRGNLDKLHQGLDLAKKQLRAIQQTVASCICTNLVISQGPFLYCSLMEGTPDVKLFSRPVSLCLLSKYLLKSFVCSTKSKRCKLLPLVMAAPMDVEQGTVIMVGIPPETESSDKKNFFGRAFEKAADSTNARTLHNHFDMSIIELKTEDRSKFLDALISLLS
;
A
#
# COMPACT_ATOMS: atom_id res chain seq x y z
N SER A 1 23.56 18.73 -11.07
CA SER A 1 23.36 17.28 -11.34
C SER A 1 22.84 16.61 -10.09
N ALA A 2 21.91 15.65 -10.21
CA ALA A 2 21.29 14.92 -9.08
C ALA A 2 22.31 14.29 -8.12
N ASN A 3 23.46 13.84 -8.64
CA ASN A 3 24.57 13.31 -7.86
C ASN A 3 25.09 14.28 -6.79
N LYS A 4 25.03 15.60 -7.04
CA LYS A 4 25.45 16.63 -6.07
C LYS A 4 24.58 16.63 -4.80
N PHE A 5 23.35 16.15 -4.90
CA PHE A 5 22.37 16.10 -3.80
C PHE A 5 22.21 14.68 -3.24
N GLY A 6 23.14 13.75 -3.53
CA GLY A 6 23.09 12.38 -3.02
C GLY A 6 22.06 11.46 -3.69
N MET A 7 21.35 11.93 -4.73
CA MET A 7 20.38 11.13 -5.48
C MET A 7 21.09 10.34 -6.58
N LYS A 8 21.56 9.12 -6.25
CA LYS A 8 22.32 8.26 -7.16
C LYS A 8 21.42 7.46 -8.12
N ASP A 9 20.24 7.04 -7.65
CA ASP A 9 19.38 6.09 -8.36
C ASP A 9 18.21 6.77 -9.12
N LEU A 10 18.43 7.98 -9.64
CA LEU A 10 17.41 8.70 -10.40
C LEU A 10 17.16 8.09 -11.79
N ARG A 11 18.19 7.44 -12.37
CA ARG A 11 18.09 6.79 -13.68
C ARG A 11 17.77 5.31 -13.47
N VAL A 12 16.68 4.86 -14.07
CA VAL A 12 16.24 3.47 -14.02
C VAL A 12 16.24 2.87 -15.42
N GLN A 13 16.58 1.59 -15.51
CA GLN A 13 16.44 0.84 -16.77
C GLN A 13 14.96 0.46 -16.94
N THR A 14 14.35 0.86 -18.04
CA THR A 14 12.93 0.61 -18.33
C THR A 14 12.69 0.62 -19.84
N PHE A 15 11.46 0.28 -20.23
CA PHE A 15 11.00 0.29 -21.61
C PHE A 15 9.92 1.35 -21.83
N SER A 16 9.80 1.81 -23.07
CA SER A 16 8.73 2.71 -23.49
C SER A 16 8.11 2.26 -24.80
N ILE A 17 6.81 2.49 -24.96
CA ILE A 17 6.07 2.27 -26.19
C ILE A 17 5.65 3.62 -26.81
N HIS A 18 5.60 3.68 -28.14
CA HIS A 18 5.17 4.85 -28.89
C HIS A 18 4.14 4.45 -29.94
N PHE A 19 2.93 5.01 -29.84
CA PHE A 19 1.81 4.71 -30.75
C PHE A 19 1.62 5.76 -31.85
N GLY A 20 2.46 6.80 -31.88
CA GLY A 20 2.35 7.95 -32.78
C GLY A 20 1.89 9.23 -32.07
N PHE A 21 2.13 10.36 -32.71
CA PHE A 21 1.86 11.71 -32.15
C PHE A 21 2.45 11.89 -30.74
N LYS A 22 1.62 12.25 -29.76
CA LYS A 22 2.02 12.46 -28.36
C LYS A 22 1.85 11.22 -27.49
N ASN A 23 1.42 10.10 -28.06
CA ASN A 23 1.11 8.87 -27.32
C ASN A 23 2.39 8.05 -27.09
N LYS A 24 3.19 8.48 -26.11
CA LYS A 24 4.38 7.78 -25.64
C LYS A 24 4.21 7.45 -24.15
N PHE A 25 4.36 6.18 -23.80
CA PHE A 25 4.16 5.70 -22.44
C PHE A 25 5.34 4.85 -21.99
N SER A 26 5.78 5.03 -20.75
CA SER A 26 6.76 4.15 -20.10
C SER A 26 6.05 2.93 -19.52
N ALA A 27 6.79 1.83 -19.31
CA ALA A 27 6.23 0.64 -18.68
C ALA A 27 5.58 0.94 -17.32
N SER A 28 6.19 1.82 -16.51
CA SER A 28 5.65 2.27 -15.23
C SER A 28 4.32 3.01 -15.36
N ASP A 29 4.16 3.84 -16.41
CA ASP A 29 2.95 4.65 -16.61
C ASP A 29 1.74 3.73 -16.83
N ILE A 30 1.93 2.69 -17.64
CA ILE A 30 0.92 1.66 -17.91
C ILE A 30 0.58 0.89 -16.63
N VAL A 31 1.58 0.50 -15.83
CA VAL A 31 1.35 -0.21 -14.56
C VAL A 31 0.52 0.64 -13.60
N TYR A 32 0.88 1.91 -13.39
CA TYR A 32 0.12 2.80 -12.52
C TYR A 32 -1.31 3.02 -13.02
N ALA A 33 -1.48 3.24 -14.32
CA ALA A 33 -2.81 3.44 -14.91
C ALA A 33 -3.69 2.20 -14.74
N THR A 34 -3.16 1.02 -15.07
CA THR A 34 -3.90 -0.25 -15.03
C THR A 34 -4.26 -0.63 -13.59
N ALA A 35 -3.33 -0.45 -12.64
CA ALA A 35 -3.59 -0.70 -11.22
C ALA A 35 -4.67 0.24 -10.67
N SER A 36 -4.65 1.51 -11.07
CA SER A 36 -5.65 2.50 -10.64
C SER A 36 -7.05 2.22 -11.19
N LEU A 37 -7.15 1.71 -12.42
CA LEU A 37 -8.43 1.25 -12.98
C LEU A 37 -8.98 0.04 -12.23
N MET A 38 -8.12 -0.93 -11.91
CA MET A 38 -8.49 -2.15 -11.20
C MET A 38 -8.95 -1.88 -9.75
N GLU A 39 -8.34 -0.91 -9.08
CA GLU A 39 -8.66 -0.53 -7.70
C GLU A 39 -9.63 0.64 -7.56
N ASN A 40 -10.27 1.06 -8.65
CA ASN A 40 -11.23 2.14 -8.57
C ASN A 40 -12.39 1.76 -7.62
N ILE A 41 -12.76 2.69 -6.74
CA ILE A 41 -13.82 2.48 -5.73
C ILE A 41 -15.18 2.98 -6.22
N GLU A 42 -15.20 3.75 -7.30
CA GLU A 42 -16.44 4.17 -7.94
C GLU A 42 -17.16 2.94 -8.49
N LYS A 43 -18.32 2.63 -7.90
CA LYS A 43 -19.14 1.47 -8.26
C LYS A 43 -19.86 1.72 -9.58
N GLU A 44 -19.17 1.51 -10.69
CA GLU A 44 -19.80 1.38 -12.00
C GLU A 44 -20.02 -0.10 -12.34
N GLY A 45 -20.99 -0.73 -11.66
CA GLY A 45 -21.39 -2.12 -11.90
C GLY A 45 -20.70 -3.17 -11.00
N PRO A 46 -20.71 -4.45 -11.40
CA PRO A 46 -20.09 -5.56 -10.66
C PRO A 46 -18.59 -5.35 -10.42
N GLU A 47 -18.02 -5.93 -9.36
CA GLU A 47 -16.58 -5.79 -9.04
C GLU A 47 -15.65 -6.28 -10.17
N THR A 48 -16.10 -7.27 -10.95
CA THR A 48 -15.38 -7.77 -12.13
C THR A 48 -15.21 -6.72 -13.22
N THR A 49 -16.05 -5.68 -13.23
CA THR A 49 -16.03 -4.62 -14.24
C THR A 49 -14.71 -3.85 -14.22
N ASN A 50 -14.14 -3.59 -13.04
CA ASN A 50 -12.87 -2.87 -12.92
C ASN A 50 -11.70 -3.68 -13.45
N PHE A 51 -11.70 -5.00 -13.21
CA PHE A 51 -10.71 -5.91 -13.77
C PHE A 51 -10.79 -5.92 -15.31
N ILE A 52 -11.99 -6.02 -15.88
CA ILE A 52 -12.18 -6.00 -17.34
C ILE A 52 -11.80 -4.63 -17.92
N LYS A 53 -12.16 -3.51 -17.27
CA LYS A 53 -11.72 -2.16 -17.69
C LYS A 53 -10.21 -2.02 -17.70
N ALA A 54 -9.53 -2.52 -16.68
CA ALA A 54 -8.08 -2.54 -16.60
C ALA A 54 -7.48 -3.40 -17.72
N LEU A 55 -8.02 -4.60 -17.96
CA LEU A 55 -7.60 -5.48 -19.04
C LEU A 55 -7.79 -4.85 -20.43
N ASP A 56 -8.95 -4.23 -20.66
CA ASP A 56 -9.27 -3.54 -21.91
C ASP A 56 -8.32 -2.38 -22.19
N SER A 57 -7.83 -1.69 -21.15
CA SER A 57 -6.90 -0.57 -21.28
C SER A 57 -5.52 -0.96 -21.83
N LEU A 58 -5.16 -2.25 -21.75
CA LEU A 58 -3.92 -2.78 -22.32
C LEU A 58 -4.01 -2.98 -23.85
N SER A 59 -5.22 -2.94 -24.41
CA SER A 59 -5.43 -3.03 -25.85
C SER A 59 -5.07 -1.72 -26.55
N ARG A 60 -4.28 -1.80 -27.62
CA ARG A 60 -3.82 -0.65 -28.41
C ARG A 60 -4.95 0.24 -28.97
N GLY A 61 -6.15 -0.32 -29.15
CA GLY A 61 -7.33 0.38 -29.64
C GLY A 61 -8.06 1.22 -28.58
N ASN A 62 -7.76 1.04 -27.29
CA ASN A 62 -8.51 1.64 -26.18
C ASN A 62 -7.66 2.62 -25.37
N LEU A 63 -6.98 3.54 -26.05
CA LEU A 63 -6.12 4.52 -25.37
C LEU A 63 -6.90 5.43 -24.42
N ASP A 64 -8.20 5.67 -24.65
CA ASP A 64 -9.02 6.52 -23.78
C ASP A 64 -9.13 5.95 -22.36
N LYS A 65 -9.31 4.63 -22.24
CA LYS A 65 -9.32 3.92 -20.95
C LYS A 65 -7.96 4.04 -20.26
N LEU A 66 -6.87 3.93 -21.01
CA LEU A 66 -5.51 4.11 -20.48
C LEU A 66 -5.31 5.54 -19.94
N HIS A 67 -5.76 6.57 -20.68
CA HIS A 67 -5.69 7.95 -20.22
C HIS A 67 -6.53 8.21 -18.97
N GLN A 68 -7.74 7.65 -18.90
CA GLN A 68 -8.55 7.67 -17.69
C GLN A 68 -7.81 7.04 -16.50
N GLY A 69 -7.17 5.88 -16.71
CA GLY A 69 -6.35 5.22 -15.70
C GLY A 69 -5.18 6.08 -15.23
N LEU A 70 -4.53 6.83 -16.14
CA LEU A 70 -3.46 7.76 -15.79
C LEU A 70 -3.95 8.91 -14.92
N ASP A 71 -5.15 9.43 -15.16
CA ASP A 71 -5.71 10.50 -14.33
C ASP A 71 -6.10 10.00 -12.93
N LEU A 72 -6.65 8.78 -12.84
CA LEU A 72 -6.87 8.10 -11.56
C LEU A 72 -5.55 7.86 -10.82
N ALA A 73 -4.51 7.41 -11.51
CA ALA A 73 -3.18 7.20 -10.92
C ALA A 73 -2.59 8.49 -10.35
N LYS A 74 -2.74 9.63 -11.05
CA LYS A 74 -2.29 10.93 -10.53
C LYS A 74 -3.06 11.31 -9.27
N LYS A 75 -4.37 11.06 -9.21
CA LYS A 75 -5.19 11.30 -8.01
C LYS A 75 -4.72 10.44 -6.84
N GLN A 76 -4.53 9.13 -7.08
CA GLN A 76 -4.08 8.18 -6.06
C GLN A 76 -2.68 8.54 -5.52
N LEU A 77 -1.72 8.86 -6.39
CA LEU A 77 -0.36 9.24 -5.98
C LEU A 77 -0.35 10.55 -5.17
N ARG A 78 -1.19 11.53 -5.51
CA ARG A 78 -1.34 12.76 -4.70
C ARG A 78 -1.93 12.46 -3.33
N ALA A 79 -2.99 11.66 -3.25
CA ALA A 79 -3.59 11.25 -1.99
C ALA A 79 -2.57 10.51 -1.11
N ILE A 80 -1.81 9.55 -1.68
CA ILE A 80 -0.73 8.86 -0.96
C ILE A 80 0.26 9.85 -0.35
N GLN A 81 0.76 10.81 -1.12
CA GLN A 81 1.75 11.78 -0.61
C GLN A 81 1.18 12.68 0.49
N GLN A 82 -0.08 13.10 0.35
CA GLN A 82 -0.76 13.89 1.38
C GLN A 82 -0.96 13.09 2.67
N THR A 83 -1.37 11.83 2.57
CA THR A 83 -1.52 10.93 3.73
C THR A 83 -0.17 10.64 4.37
N VAL A 84 0.89 10.37 3.60
CA VAL A 84 2.25 10.16 4.13
C VAL A 84 2.71 11.39 4.91
N ALA A 85 2.57 12.59 4.32
CA ALA A 85 2.93 13.83 4.99
C ALA A 85 2.12 14.02 6.28
N SER A 86 0.81 13.78 6.25
CA SER A 86 -0.05 13.84 7.44
C SER A 86 0.42 12.90 8.54
N CYS A 87 0.63 11.61 8.22
CA CYS A 87 1.07 10.61 9.19
C CYS A 87 2.42 10.95 9.85
N ILE A 88 3.38 11.50 9.09
CA ILE A 88 4.68 11.90 9.62
C ILE A 88 4.56 13.17 10.48
N CYS A 89 3.87 14.21 9.99
CA CYS A 89 3.74 15.48 10.68
C CYS A 89 2.92 15.39 11.97
N THR A 90 1.95 14.47 12.02
CA THR A 90 1.11 14.20 13.21
C THR A 90 1.64 13.05 14.07
N ASN A 91 2.82 12.51 13.75
CA ASN A 91 3.50 11.45 14.49
C ASN A 91 2.64 10.19 14.71
N LEU A 92 1.87 9.78 13.70
CA LEU A 92 1.00 8.60 13.73
C LEU A 92 1.76 7.28 13.54
N VAL A 93 3.05 7.33 13.19
CA VAL A 93 3.91 6.14 13.04
C VAL A 93 4.59 5.86 14.37
N ILE A 94 4.10 4.84 15.08
CA ILE A 94 4.52 4.54 16.46
C ILE A 94 5.28 3.20 16.47
N SER A 95 6.40 3.15 17.19
CA SER A 95 7.14 1.90 17.41
C SER A 95 6.44 1.07 18.49
N GLN A 96 6.02 -0.14 18.15
CA GLN A 96 5.44 -1.12 19.08
C GLN A 96 6.49 -2.03 19.74
N GLY A 97 7.78 -1.80 19.46
CA GLY A 97 8.89 -2.63 19.91
C GLY A 97 9.51 -3.38 18.73
N PRO A 98 8.93 -4.51 18.28
CA PRO A 98 9.47 -5.30 17.17
C PRO A 98 9.07 -4.78 15.78
N PHE A 99 8.07 -3.91 15.67
CA PHE A 99 7.62 -3.31 14.41
C PHE A 99 7.08 -1.88 14.62
N LEU A 100 6.98 -1.12 13.54
CA LEU A 100 6.27 0.15 13.46
C LEU A 100 4.80 -0.10 13.16
N TYR A 101 3.90 0.68 13.75
CA TYR A 101 2.47 0.59 13.53
C TYR A 101 1.90 1.95 13.12
N CYS A 102 1.01 1.94 12.13
CA CYS A 102 0.23 3.10 11.71
C CYS A 102 -1.18 2.67 11.33
N SER A 103 -2.20 3.41 11.78
CA SER A 103 -3.60 3.15 11.42
C SER A 103 -4.22 4.42 10.86
N LEU A 104 -4.88 4.30 9.72
CA LEU A 104 -5.79 5.33 9.23
C LEU A 104 -7.12 5.25 9.97
N MET A 105 -7.80 6.39 10.07
CA MET A 105 -9.13 6.50 10.68
C MET A 105 -10.15 6.87 9.61
N GLU A 106 -11.44 6.66 9.87
CA GLU A 106 -12.50 6.98 8.91
C GLU A 106 -12.51 8.46 8.50
N GLY A 107 -12.13 9.36 9.42
CA GLY A 107 -12.01 10.80 9.15
C GLY A 107 -10.78 11.19 8.31
N THR A 108 -9.90 10.25 7.96
CA THR A 108 -8.73 10.55 7.12
C THR A 108 -9.17 10.89 5.69
N PRO A 109 -8.67 11.98 5.09
CA PRO A 109 -8.94 12.30 3.69
C PRO A 109 -8.60 11.14 2.76
N ASP A 110 -9.47 10.88 1.79
CA ASP A 110 -9.31 9.82 0.79
C ASP A 110 -9.14 8.40 1.37
N VAL A 111 -9.51 8.14 2.63
CA VAL A 111 -9.30 6.84 3.30
C VAL A 111 -9.87 5.65 2.52
N LYS A 112 -10.98 5.86 1.80
CA LYS A 112 -11.61 4.84 0.95
C LYS A 112 -10.66 4.32 -0.14
N LEU A 113 -9.75 5.17 -0.65
CA LEU A 113 -8.69 4.75 -1.59
C LEU A 113 -7.81 3.66 -0.98
N PHE A 114 -7.55 3.75 0.32
CA PHE A 114 -6.66 2.84 1.04
C PHE A 114 -7.38 1.63 1.65
N SER A 115 -8.67 1.46 1.37
CA SER A 115 -9.41 0.23 1.67
C SER A 115 -9.10 -0.90 0.67
N ARG A 116 -8.34 -0.61 -0.40
CA ARG A 116 -7.92 -1.58 -1.41
C ARG A 116 -6.46 -2.05 -1.18
N PRO A 117 -6.15 -3.34 -1.38
CA PRO A 117 -4.84 -3.90 -1.04
C PRO A 117 -3.64 -3.23 -1.72
N VAL A 118 -3.66 -3.01 -3.04
CA VAL A 118 -2.51 -2.45 -3.78
C VAL A 118 -2.27 -1.00 -3.34
N SER A 119 -3.34 -0.23 -3.16
CA SER A 119 -3.29 1.15 -2.66
C SER A 119 -2.70 1.22 -1.26
N LEU A 120 -3.15 0.37 -0.33
CA LEU A 120 -2.63 0.33 1.04
C LEU A 120 -1.19 -0.15 1.09
N CYS A 121 -0.82 -1.17 0.30
CA CYS A 121 0.56 -1.62 0.18
C CYS A 121 1.48 -0.53 -0.37
N LEU A 122 1.03 0.21 -1.39
CA LEU A 122 1.80 1.30 -1.98
C LEU A 122 1.98 2.44 -0.98
N LEU A 123 0.91 2.83 -0.29
CA LEU A 123 0.95 3.82 0.79
C LEU A 123 1.92 3.39 1.89
N SER A 124 1.84 2.14 2.36
CA SER A 124 2.72 1.58 3.40
C SER A 124 4.20 1.68 3.01
N LYS A 125 4.53 1.31 1.76
CA LYS A 125 5.90 1.38 1.24
C LYS A 125 6.42 2.83 1.19
N TYR A 126 5.62 3.77 0.66
CA TYR A 126 6.01 5.18 0.63
C TYR A 126 6.12 5.80 2.02
N LEU A 127 5.21 5.44 2.92
CA LEU A 127 5.23 5.88 4.32
C LEU A 127 6.50 5.39 5.01
N LEU A 128 6.81 4.10 4.95
CA LEU A 128 8.01 3.53 5.56
C LEU A 128 9.28 4.16 4.99
N LYS A 129 9.39 4.25 3.66
CA LYS A 129 10.54 4.89 3.01
C LYS A 129 10.73 6.34 3.46
N SER A 130 9.65 7.10 3.59
CA SER A 130 9.69 8.50 4.01
C SER A 130 9.99 8.63 5.51
N PHE A 131 9.46 7.74 6.33
CA PHE A 131 9.69 7.69 7.78
C PHE A 131 11.13 7.33 8.13
N VAL A 132 11.75 6.38 7.42
CA VAL A 132 13.17 6.02 7.62
C VAL A 132 14.10 7.19 7.34
N CYS A 133 13.75 8.04 6.37
CA CYS A 133 14.46 9.28 6.08
C CYS A 133 14.24 10.36 7.14
N SER A 134 13.05 10.46 7.73
CA SER A 134 12.71 11.51 8.71
C SER A 134 13.15 11.17 10.14
N THR A 135 13.19 9.89 10.51
CA THR A 135 13.51 9.48 11.88
C THR A 135 15.00 9.57 12.21
N LYS A 136 15.31 10.02 13.43
CA LYS A 136 16.67 10.02 13.98
C LYS A 136 17.06 8.69 14.65
N SER A 137 16.07 7.85 14.98
CA SER A 137 16.30 6.59 15.69
C SER A 137 16.88 5.54 14.74
N LYS A 138 18.12 5.09 15.00
CA LYS A 138 18.77 4.01 14.23
C LYS A 138 17.97 2.71 14.28
N ARG A 139 17.36 2.41 15.44
CA ARG A 139 16.52 1.22 15.61
C ARG A 139 15.31 1.28 14.69
N CYS A 140 14.56 2.39 14.72
CA CYS A 140 13.33 2.52 13.94
C CYS A 140 13.55 2.44 12.42
N LYS A 141 14.76 2.75 11.95
CA LYS A 141 15.11 2.61 10.52
C LYS A 141 15.14 1.15 10.04
N LEU A 142 15.32 0.20 10.95
CA LEU A 142 15.43 -1.23 10.66
C LEU A 142 14.15 -2.01 10.97
N LEU A 143 13.11 -1.32 11.45
CA LEU A 143 11.86 -1.97 11.82
C LEU A 143 10.94 -2.13 10.60
N PRO A 144 10.20 -3.24 10.52
CA PRO A 144 9.11 -3.39 9.57
C PRO A 144 7.94 -2.48 9.92
N LEU A 145 6.95 -2.37 9.01
CA LEU A 145 5.72 -1.60 9.24
C LEU A 145 4.49 -2.50 9.12
N VAL A 146 3.59 -2.40 10.10
CA VAL A 146 2.21 -2.87 10.03
C VAL A 146 1.31 -1.66 9.85
N MET A 147 0.53 -1.64 8.78
CA MET A 147 -0.41 -0.57 8.47
C MET A 147 -1.84 -1.09 8.43
N ALA A 148 -2.78 -0.34 9.01
CA ALA A 148 -4.20 -0.68 8.98
C ALA A 148 -5.04 0.47 8.41
N ALA A 149 -6.12 0.13 7.70
CA ALA A 149 -7.11 1.09 7.23
C ALA A 149 -8.53 0.52 7.38
N PRO A 150 -9.56 1.37 7.59
CA PRO A 150 -10.95 0.93 7.54
C PRO A 150 -11.29 0.28 6.19
N MET A 151 -11.94 -0.87 6.22
CA MET A 151 -12.38 -1.57 5.01
C MET A 151 -13.89 -1.45 4.83
N ASP A 152 -14.65 -1.96 5.79
CA ASP A 152 -16.11 -1.82 5.85
C ASP A 152 -16.51 -1.40 7.27
N VAL A 153 -17.04 -0.18 7.38
CA VAL A 153 -17.43 0.42 8.66
C VAL A 153 -18.68 -0.26 9.22
N GLU A 154 -19.63 -0.64 8.36
CA GLU A 154 -20.88 -1.29 8.77
C GLU A 154 -20.62 -2.69 9.29
N GLN A 155 -19.69 -3.42 8.64
CA GLN A 155 -19.27 -4.73 9.09
C GLN A 155 -18.20 -4.70 10.18
N GLY A 156 -17.68 -3.52 10.53
CA GLY A 156 -16.62 -3.36 11.52
C GLY A 156 -15.34 -4.11 11.14
N THR A 157 -14.91 -4.04 9.88
CA THR A 157 -13.70 -4.68 9.38
C THR A 157 -12.63 -3.66 8.99
N VAL A 158 -11.38 -4.03 9.23
CA VAL A 158 -10.20 -3.29 8.80
C VAL A 158 -9.35 -4.18 7.90
N ILE A 159 -8.72 -3.57 6.90
CA ILE A 159 -7.66 -4.21 6.14
C ILE A 159 -6.32 -3.89 6.83
N MET A 160 -5.45 -4.88 6.95
CA MET A 160 -4.13 -4.75 7.57
C MET A 160 -3.06 -5.34 6.66
N VAL A 161 -1.96 -4.62 6.49
CA VAL A 161 -0.81 -4.99 5.67
C VAL A 161 0.45 -4.97 6.51
N GLY A 162 1.24 -6.04 6.46
CA GLY A 162 2.59 -6.08 7.01
C GLY A 162 3.64 -6.01 5.91
N ILE A 163 4.55 -5.03 5.97
CA ILE A 163 5.68 -4.91 5.03
C ILE A 163 7.03 -5.05 5.74
N PRO A 164 8.03 -5.68 5.10
CA PRO A 164 9.36 -5.83 5.68
C PRO A 164 10.06 -4.47 5.86
N PRO A 165 11.17 -4.42 6.62
CA PRO A 165 11.97 -3.20 6.78
C PRO A 165 12.46 -2.64 5.43
N GLU A 166 12.52 -1.31 5.33
CA GLU A 166 13.08 -0.66 4.13
C GLU A 166 14.60 -0.87 4.11
N THR A 167 15.05 -1.68 3.16
CA THR A 167 16.46 -2.01 2.95
C THR A 167 16.79 -2.00 1.46
N GLU A 168 18.06 -1.71 1.14
CA GLU A 168 18.57 -1.67 -0.24
C GLU A 168 18.78 -3.07 -0.85
N SER A 169 18.85 -4.13 -0.04
CA SER A 169 19.07 -5.51 -0.49
C SER A 169 17.78 -6.21 -0.95
N SER A 170 17.91 -7.10 -1.94
CA SER A 170 16.78 -7.77 -2.61
C SER A 170 16.20 -8.98 -1.86
N ASP A 171 16.79 -9.40 -0.74
CA ASP A 171 16.40 -10.61 -0.01
C ASP A 171 15.17 -10.40 0.90
N LYS A 172 14.13 -9.80 0.31
CA LYS A 172 12.89 -9.35 0.97
C LYS A 172 11.93 -10.51 1.16
N LYS A 173 12.20 -11.40 2.12
CA LYS A 173 11.16 -12.33 2.62
C LYS A 173 10.23 -11.60 3.56
N ASN A 174 8.96 -11.49 3.17
CA ASN A 174 7.93 -10.96 4.06
C ASN A 174 7.47 -12.07 5.02
N PHE A 175 7.73 -11.92 6.31
CA PHE A 175 7.36 -12.90 7.33
C PHE A 175 5.96 -12.65 7.93
N PHE A 176 5.32 -11.52 7.62
CA PHE A 176 4.04 -11.16 8.24
C PHE A 176 2.92 -12.12 7.93
N GLY A 177 2.94 -12.82 6.78
CA GLY A 177 1.91 -13.82 6.47
C GLY A 177 1.77 -14.89 7.55
N ARG A 178 2.90 -15.54 7.91
CA ARG A 178 2.92 -16.55 8.98
C ARG A 178 2.77 -15.94 10.38
N ALA A 179 3.25 -14.72 10.59
CA ALA A 179 3.13 -14.05 11.88
C ALA A 179 1.66 -13.69 12.18
N PHE A 180 0.93 -13.20 11.18
CA PHE A 180 -0.49 -12.88 11.28
C PHE A 180 -1.34 -14.13 11.50
N GLU A 181 -1.05 -15.23 10.79
CA GLU A 181 -1.70 -16.53 11.00
C GLU A 181 -1.57 -16.99 12.47
N LYS A 182 -0.34 -17.03 13.01
CA LYS A 182 -0.09 -17.43 14.41
C LYS A 182 -0.72 -16.47 15.44
N ALA A 183 -0.71 -15.17 15.17
CA ALA A 183 -1.33 -14.18 16.05
C ALA A 183 -2.87 -14.33 16.05
N ALA A 184 -3.47 -14.67 14.91
CA ALA A 184 -4.90 -14.95 14.80
C ALA A 184 -5.28 -16.22 15.57
N ASP A 185 -4.53 -17.31 15.38
CA ASP A 185 -4.78 -18.60 16.04
C ASP A 185 -4.65 -18.50 17.56
N SER A 186 -3.61 -17.82 18.06
CA SER A 186 -3.38 -17.68 19.51
C SER A 186 -4.43 -16.83 20.23
N THR A 187 -5.13 -15.94 19.52
CA THR A 187 -6.11 -15.00 20.11
C THR A 187 -7.55 -15.29 19.73
N ASN A 188 -7.78 -16.32 18.91
CA ASN A 188 -9.05 -16.56 18.22
C ASN A 188 -9.60 -15.25 17.61
N ALA A 189 -8.71 -14.46 16.97
CA ALA A 189 -9.12 -13.25 16.27
C ALA A 189 -9.78 -13.62 14.94
N ARG A 190 -10.88 -12.95 14.62
CA ARG A 190 -11.60 -13.15 13.36
C ARG A 190 -10.85 -12.45 12.23
N THR A 191 -9.96 -13.19 11.58
CA THR A 191 -9.21 -12.77 10.39
C THR A 191 -9.70 -13.48 9.12
N LEU A 192 -9.58 -12.81 7.99
CA LEU A 192 -9.71 -13.43 6.66
C LEU A 192 -8.41 -13.26 5.88
N HIS A 193 -7.91 -14.35 5.34
CA HIS A 193 -6.73 -14.42 4.48
C HIS A 193 -7.16 -14.63 3.02
N ASN A 194 -8.01 -13.74 2.50
CA ASN A 194 -8.60 -13.87 1.16
C ASN A 194 -7.73 -13.29 0.03
N HIS A 195 -6.57 -12.73 0.36
CA HIS A 195 -5.63 -12.21 -0.61
C HIS A 195 -4.58 -13.26 -0.98
N PHE A 196 -4.09 -13.22 -2.23
CA PHE A 196 -2.97 -14.07 -2.66
C PHE A 196 -1.69 -13.82 -1.87
N ASP A 197 -1.52 -12.61 -1.33
CA ASP A 197 -0.44 -12.28 -0.41
C ASP A 197 -0.94 -12.40 1.03
N MET A 198 -0.42 -13.40 1.76
CA MET A 198 -0.80 -13.64 3.16
C MET A 198 -0.40 -12.51 4.12
N SER A 199 0.47 -11.59 3.71
CA SER A 199 0.81 -10.39 4.49
C SER A 199 -0.26 -9.31 4.47
N ILE A 200 -1.40 -9.59 3.82
CA ILE A 200 -2.58 -8.75 3.78
C ILE A 200 -3.74 -9.55 4.37
N ILE A 201 -4.39 -9.01 5.39
CA ILE A 201 -5.50 -9.64 6.08
C ILE A 201 -6.66 -8.67 6.27
N GLU A 202 -7.86 -9.21 6.35
CA GLU A 202 -9.00 -8.50 6.91
C GLU A 202 -9.17 -8.92 8.37
N LEU A 203 -9.46 -7.98 9.25
CA LEU A 203 -9.56 -8.20 10.70
C LEU A 203 -10.79 -7.48 11.25
N LYS A 204 -11.53 -8.11 12.17
CA LYS A 204 -12.59 -7.43 12.91
C LYS A 204 -12.00 -6.37 13.84
N THR A 205 -12.56 -5.15 13.80
CA THR A 205 -12.07 -4.01 14.59
C THR A 205 -12.02 -4.33 16.10
N GLU A 206 -12.98 -5.09 16.60
CA GLU A 206 -13.06 -5.56 18.00
C GLU A 206 -11.86 -6.42 18.42
N ASP A 207 -11.32 -7.21 17.49
CA ASP A 207 -10.24 -8.15 17.76
C ASP A 207 -8.84 -7.51 17.59
N ARG A 208 -8.78 -6.26 17.12
CA ARG A 208 -7.53 -5.57 16.75
C ARG A 208 -6.54 -5.45 17.91
N SER A 209 -7.01 -5.11 19.11
CA SER A 209 -6.12 -4.92 20.26
C SER A 209 -5.42 -6.22 20.64
N LYS A 210 -6.21 -7.28 20.92
CA LYS A 210 -5.68 -8.60 21.29
C LYS A 210 -4.75 -9.17 20.21
N PHE A 211 -5.09 -8.98 18.93
CA PHE A 211 -4.27 -9.43 17.81
C PHE A 211 -2.91 -8.72 17.78
N LEU A 212 -2.88 -7.41 17.94
CA LEU A 212 -1.63 -6.64 17.97
C LEU A 212 -0.77 -7.01 19.18
N ASP A 213 -1.38 -7.21 20.36
CA ASP A 213 -0.66 -7.62 21.56
C ASP A 213 0.01 -8.99 21.38
N ALA A 214 -0.70 -9.96 20.80
CA ALA A 214 -0.14 -11.27 20.46
C ALA A 214 0.95 -11.18 19.39
N LEU A 215 0.78 -10.33 18.38
CA LEU A 215 1.79 -10.11 17.36
C LEU A 215 3.06 -9.46 17.93
N ILE A 216 2.93 -8.53 18.87
CA ILE A 216 4.05 -7.92 19.60
C ILE A 216 4.78 -9.00 20.40
N SER A 217 4.04 -9.85 21.15
CA SER A 217 4.63 -10.94 21.92
C SER A 217 5.32 -12.00 21.04
N LEU A 218 4.81 -12.24 19.83
CA LEU A 218 5.37 -13.24 18.91
C LEU A 218 6.68 -12.78 18.25
N LEU A 219 6.83 -11.47 18.04
CA LEU A 219 7.95 -10.88 17.30
C LEU A 219 9.02 -10.23 18.19
N SER A 220 8.77 -10.13 19.50
CA SER A 220 9.71 -9.64 20.50
C SER A 220 10.73 -10.71 20.90
#